data_AF-A0A6J0CBS2-F1
#
_entry.id   AF-A0A6J0CBS2-F1
#
_cell.length_a   1.000
_cell.length_b   1.000
_cell.length_c   1.000
_cell.angle_alpha   90.00
_cell.angle_beta   90.00
_cell.angle_gamma   90.00
#
_symmetry.space_group_name_H-M   'P 1'
#
loop_
_entity.id
_entity.type
_entity.pdbx_description
1 polymer ?
#
loop_
_entity_poly.entity_id
_entity_poly.type
_entity_poly.pdbx_seq_one_letter_code
_entity_poly.pdbx_strand_id
1 'polypeptide(L)'
;MSYNNTKHRTIRMKPMNVSMENEKQLYRSVYKPRQIKRSDRARKFSAGDLVRISKYKNVFEKAYTPNWTTEIFTVSEVENTNPPTYKLTVYQDHPIEGGFYEEELSKLKYLNGYLVGKVLCKRGNQFYVKWLGFDTSHNSWINETDM
;
A
#
# COMPACT_ATOMS: atom_id res chain seq x y z
N MET A 1 -38.73 -19.44 14.56
CA MET A 1 -37.65 -19.12 13.59
C MET A 1 -38.25 -18.96 12.19
N SER A 2 -38.22 -17.75 11.61
CA SER A 2 -38.90 -17.43 10.32
C SER A 2 -37.94 -17.28 9.12
N TYR A 3 -36.63 -17.16 9.37
CA TYR A 3 -35.65 -16.79 8.33
C TYR A 3 -35.62 -17.74 7.14
N ASN A 4 -35.50 -19.05 7.39
CA ASN A 4 -35.42 -20.07 6.34
C ASN A 4 -36.70 -20.19 5.51
N ASN A 5 -37.83 -19.75 6.08
CA ASN A 5 -39.15 -19.83 5.45
C ASN A 5 -39.57 -18.51 4.78
N THR A 6 -38.76 -17.46 4.88
CA THR A 6 -39.02 -16.15 4.30
C THR A 6 -38.27 -16.00 2.99
N LYS A 7 -38.92 -15.41 1.99
CA LYS A 7 -38.31 -15.16 0.68
C LYS A 7 -37.21 -14.11 0.84
N HIS A 8 -35.97 -14.47 0.52
CA HIS A 8 -34.84 -13.54 0.59
C HIS A 8 -34.75 -12.68 -0.69
N ARG A 9 -34.53 -11.36 -0.54
CA ARG A 9 -34.56 -10.37 -1.64
C ARG A 9 -33.54 -10.67 -2.74
N THR A 10 -32.35 -11.15 -2.38
CA THR A 10 -31.24 -11.36 -3.32
C THR A 10 -31.43 -12.65 -4.14
N ILE A 11 -31.72 -13.77 -3.49
CA ILE A 11 -31.90 -15.08 -4.17
C ILE A 11 -33.32 -15.26 -4.74
N ARG A 12 -34.25 -14.37 -4.38
CA ARG A 12 -35.67 -14.40 -4.79
C ARG A 12 -36.39 -15.71 -4.45
N MET A 13 -35.89 -16.47 -3.48
CA MET A 13 -36.51 -17.70 -2.96
C MET A 13 -36.26 -17.83 -1.46
N LYS A 14 -36.90 -18.82 -0.84
CA LYS A 14 -36.68 -19.16 0.56
C LYS A 14 -35.34 -19.91 0.70
N PRO A 15 -34.50 -19.62 1.72
CA PRO A 15 -33.27 -20.36 1.94
C PRO A 15 -33.47 -21.88 2.01
N MET A 16 -34.61 -22.33 2.58
CA MET A 16 -34.93 -23.76 2.68
C MET A 16 -35.17 -24.46 1.33
N ASN A 17 -35.48 -23.69 0.28
CA ASN A 17 -35.77 -24.23 -1.06
C ASN A 17 -34.52 -24.25 -1.96
N VAL A 18 -33.34 -23.90 -1.45
CA VAL A 18 -32.09 -23.97 -2.20
C VAL A 18 -31.65 -25.43 -2.31
N SER A 19 -31.37 -25.89 -3.53
CA SER A 19 -30.97 -27.27 -3.84
C SER A 19 -29.89 -27.27 -4.92
N MET A 20 -29.25 -28.42 -5.16
CA MET A 20 -28.22 -28.54 -6.22
C MET A 20 -28.76 -28.19 -7.61
N GLU A 21 -30.05 -28.44 -7.87
CA GLU A 21 -30.68 -28.14 -9.16
C GLU A 21 -30.74 -26.64 -9.46
N ASN A 22 -31.02 -25.83 -8.43
CA ASN A 22 -31.17 -24.38 -8.60
C ASN A 22 -29.87 -23.59 -8.31
N GLU A 23 -28.85 -24.24 -7.77
CA GLU A 23 -27.55 -23.65 -7.43
C GLU A 23 -26.94 -22.86 -8.59
N LYS A 24 -26.87 -23.45 -9.78
CA LYS A 24 -26.24 -22.82 -10.96
C LYS A 24 -26.99 -21.57 -11.42
N GLN A 25 -28.32 -21.59 -11.32
CA GLN A 25 -29.16 -20.44 -11.68
C GLN A 25 -29.03 -19.33 -10.63
N LEU A 26 -29.03 -19.69 -9.35
CA LEU A 26 -28.79 -18.76 -8.24
C LEU A 26 -27.42 -18.12 -8.35
N TYR A 27 -26.37 -18.90 -8.63
CA TYR A 27 -25.02 -18.39 -8.80
C TYR A 27 -24.95 -17.34 -9.92
N ARG A 28 -25.55 -17.65 -11.08
CA ARG A 28 -25.58 -16.75 -12.23
C ARG A 28 -26.44 -15.50 -12.01
N SER A 29 -27.49 -15.57 -11.21
CA SER A 29 -28.34 -14.40 -10.96
C SER A 29 -27.79 -13.49 -9.86
N VAL A 30 -27.14 -14.07 -8.85
CA VAL A 30 -26.64 -13.33 -7.68
C VAL A 30 -25.22 -12.80 -7.91
N TYR A 31 -24.32 -13.63 -8.44
CA TYR A 31 -22.88 -13.32 -8.44
C TYR A 31 -22.35 -12.85 -9.79
N LYS A 32 -22.84 -13.38 -10.93
CA LYS A 32 -22.37 -12.90 -12.26
C LYS A 32 -22.60 -11.40 -12.49
N PRO A 33 -23.77 -10.81 -12.17
CA PRO A 33 -23.99 -9.38 -12.38
C PRO A 33 -23.14 -8.50 -11.45
N ARG A 34 -22.60 -9.09 -10.38
CA ARG A 34 -21.77 -8.42 -9.37
C ARG A 34 -20.28 -8.63 -9.58
N GLN A 35 -19.86 -9.26 -10.68
CA GLN A 35 -18.45 -9.25 -11.04
C GLN A 35 -18.03 -7.79 -11.21
N ILE A 36 -17.20 -7.34 -10.26
CA ILE A 36 -16.64 -5.98 -10.26
C ILE A 36 -15.92 -5.86 -11.59
N LYS A 37 -16.42 -4.98 -12.47
CA LYS A 37 -15.71 -4.63 -13.69
C LYS A 37 -14.32 -4.19 -13.25
N ARG A 38 -13.28 -4.80 -13.82
CA ARG A 38 -11.91 -4.34 -13.58
C ARG A 38 -11.89 -2.85 -13.86
N SER A 39 -11.26 -2.09 -12.97
CA SER A 39 -11.13 -0.66 -13.24
C SER A 39 -10.30 -0.54 -14.52
N ASP A 40 -10.82 0.19 -15.51
CA ASP A 40 -10.07 0.52 -16.73
C ASP A 40 -8.99 1.59 -16.44
N ARG A 41 -8.69 1.85 -15.17
CA ARG A 41 -7.66 2.81 -14.76
C ARG A 41 -6.31 2.23 -15.12
N ALA A 42 -5.53 3.03 -15.84
CA ALA A 42 -4.12 2.78 -16.03
C ALA A 42 -3.42 2.72 -14.67
N ARG A 43 -2.49 1.77 -14.54
CA ARG A 43 -1.65 1.62 -13.35
C ARG A 43 -0.79 2.86 -13.18
N LYS A 44 -0.72 3.40 -11.96
CA LYS A 44 0.12 4.57 -11.68
C LYS A 44 1.62 4.27 -11.59
N PHE A 45 1.99 3.05 -11.18
CA PHE A 45 3.38 2.69 -10.92
C PHE A 45 3.84 1.50 -11.77
N SER A 46 5.15 1.45 -12.03
CA SER A 46 5.83 0.35 -12.70
C SER A 46 6.93 -0.25 -11.82
N ALA A 47 7.35 -1.48 -12.11
CA ALA A 47 8.52 -2.07 -11.48
C ALA A 47 9.75 -1.15 -11.64
N GLY A 48 10.53 -0.99 -10.58
CA GLY A 48 11.66 -0.07 -10.49
C GLY A 48 11.31 1.34 -9.99
N ASP A 49 10.03 1.69 -9.84
CA ASP A 49 9.64 2.98 -9.28
C ASP A 49 9.99 3.07 -7.79
N LEU A 50 10.56 4.21 -7.39
CA LEU A 50 10.78 4.54 -5.98
C LEU A 50 9.54 5.18 -5.38
N VAL A 51 9.06 4.60 -4.28
CA VAL A 51 7.82 4.99 -3.60
C VAL A 51 7.99 5.10 -2.09
N ARG A 52 7.12 5.88 -1.45
CA ARG A 52 6.87 5.88 0.01
C ARG A 52 5.52 5.25 0.30
N ILE A 53 5.39 4.65 1.48
CA ILE A 53 4.15 4.03 1.96
C ILE A 53 3.41 5.05 2.84
N SER A 54 2.09 5.04 2.82
CA SER A 54 1.27 5.84 3.73
C SER A 54 1.43 5.34 5.17
N LYS A 55 1.45 6.26 6.14
CA LYS A 55 1.47 5.90 7.56
C LYS A 55 0.06 5.60 8.04
N TYR A 56 -0.07 4.58 8.88
CA TYR A 56 -1.28 4.37 9.65
C TYR A 56 -1.43 5.51 10.68
N LYS A 57 -2.53 6.24 10.59
CA LYS A 57 -2.79 7.36 11.48
C LYS A 57 -3.55 6.93 12.72
N ASN A 58 -3.08 7.39 13.88
CA ASN A 58 -3.82 7.26 15.13
C ASN A 58 -4.80 8.44 15.29
N VAL A 59 -5.88 8.23 16.06
CA VAL A 59 -6.94 9.24 16.27
C VAL A 59 -6.42 10.58 16.82
N PHE A 60 -5.32 10.54 17.59
CA PHE A 60 -4.72 11.72 18.22
C PHE A 60 -3.50 12.28 17.48
N GLU A 61 -3.26 11.83 16.24
CA GLU A 61 -2.09 12.27 15.49
C GLU A 61 -2.29 13.71 14.97
N LYS A 62 -1.27 14.54 15.17
CA LYS A 62 -1.37 15.97 14.87
C LYS A 62 -1.30 16.23 13.37
N ALA A 63 -2.09 17.20 12.89
CA ALA A 63 -2.20 17.51 11.47
C ALA A 63 -0.88 17.92 10.78
N TYR A 64 0.12 18.40 11.54
CA TYR A 64 1.43 18.77 10.99
C TYR A 64 2.38 17.59 10.80
N THR A 65 2.03 16.39 11.25
CA THR A 65 2.86 15.20 11.07
C THR A 65 2.78 14.67 9.63
N PRO A 66 3.89 14.21 9.03
CA PRO A 66 3.86 13.68 7.67
C PRO A 66 3.03 12.41 7.54
N ASN A 67 2.22 12.31 6.48
CA ASN A 67 1.36 11.15 6.19
C ASN A 67 2.09 9.98 5.54
N TRP A 68 3.37 10.14 5.20
CA TRP A 68 4.17 9.17 4.45
C TRP A 68 5.35 8.68 5.30
N THR A 69 5.77 7.45 5.09
CA THR A 69 6.99 6.89 5.69
C THR A 69 8.22 7.68 5.29
N THR A 70 9.24 7.66 6.13
CA THR A 70 10.55 8.26 5.83
C THR A 70 11.39 7.34 4.94
N GLU A 71 11.20 6.04 5.10
CA GLU A 71 11.82 4.99 4.28
C GLU A 71 11.34 5.03 2.83
N ILE A 72 12.26 4.75 1.91
CA ILE A 72 12.05 4.69 0.48
C ILE A 72 12.06 3.22 0.08
N PHE A 73 11.09 2.84 -0.74
CA PHE A 73 10.90 1.48 -1.22
C PHE A 73 10.94 1.45 -2.74
N THR A 74 11.31 0.31 -3.30
CA THR A 74 11.29 0.06 -4.74
C THR A 74 10.15 -0.89 -5.07
N VAL A 75 9.33 -0.54 -6.07
CA VAL A 75 8.31 -1.44 -6.60
C VAL A 75 9.00 -2.60 -7.31
N SER A 76 8.85 -3.81 -6.80
CA SER A 76 9.45 -5.01 -7.40
C SER A 76 8.55 -5.62 -8.47
N GLU A 77 7.25 -5.71 -8.18
CA GLU A 77 6.28 -6.36 -9.06
C GLU A 77 4.93 -5.62 -9.02
N VAL A 78 4.23 -5.61 -10.16
CA VAL A 78 2.84 -5.16 -10.25
C VAL A 78 1.93 -6.36 -10.47
N GLU A 79 1.05 -6.63 -9.50
CA GLU A 79 0.15 -7.77 -9.52
C GLU A 79 -1.17 -7.45 -10.23
N ASN A 80 -1.69 -8.43 -10.97
CA ASN A 80 -2.92 -8.31 -11.75
C ASN A 80 -4.19 -8.63 -10.93
N THR A 81 -4.28 -8.07 -9.73
CA THR A 81 -5.44 -8.13 -8.84
C THR A 81 -6.49 -7.06 -9.21
N ASN A 82 -7.67 -7.10 -8.60
CA ASN A 82 -8.72 -6.10 -8.81
C ASN A 82 -9.22 -5.55 -7.46
N PRO A 83 -8.81 -4.34 -7.06
CA PRO A 83 -7.93 -3.40 -7.77
C PRO A 83 -6.46 -3.88 -7.81
N PRO A 84 -5.61 -3.35 -8.71
CA PRO A 84 -4.20 -3.74 -8.81
C PRO A 84 -3.41 -3.50 -7.51
N THR A 85 -2.53 -4.44 -7.18
CA THR A 85 -1.64 -4.39 -6.00
C THR A 85 -0.18 -4.40 -6.42
N TYR A 86 0.68 -3.88 -5.56
CA TYR A 86 2.12 -3.71 -5.81
C TYR A 86 2.93 -4.40 -4.72
N LYS A 87 3.98 -5.13 -5.11
CA LYS A 87 4.98 -5.65 -4.18
C LYS A 87 6.14 -4.67 -4.06
N LEU A 88 6.66 -4.55 -2.85
CA LEU A 88 7.72 -3.60 -2.52
C LEU A 88 8.96 -4.33 -1.99
N THR A 89 10.10 -3.72 -2.22
CA THR A 89 11.41 -4.09 -1.67
C THR A 89 12.03 -2.85 -1.03
N VAL A 90 12.81 -3.03 0.03
CA VAL A 90 13.41 -1.89 0.77
C VAL A 90 14.70 -1.42 0.09
N TYR A 91 15.84 -1.92 0.60
CA TYR A 91 17.19 -1.66 0.13
C TYR A 91 17.87 -3.03 0.01
N GLN A 92 18.60 -3.26 -1.08
CA GLN A 92 19.26 -4.55 -1.40
C GLN A 92 18.27 -5.74 -1.43
N ASP A 93 17.20 -5.62 -2.22
CA ASP A 93 16.30 -6.73 -2.59
C ASP A 93 15.60 -7.48 -1.45
N HIS A 94 15.51 -6.90 -0.25
CA HIS A 94 14.70 -7.47 0.83
C HIS A 94 13.20 -7.20 0.55
N PRO A 95 12.40 -8.21 0.20
CA PRO A 95 10.99 -8.04 -0.08
C PRO A 95 10.23 -7.78 1.22
N ILE A 96 9.22 -6.91 1.15
CA ILE A 96 8.28 -6.71 2.23
C ILE A 96 7.12 -7.67 2.05
N GLU A 97 6.64 -8.26 3.13
CA GLU A 97 5.45 -9.10 3.08
C GLU A 97 4.19 -8.27 2.82
N GLY A 98 3.38 -8.74 1.87
CA GLY A 98 2.10 -8.12 1.52
C GLY A 98 2.09 -7.42 0.16
N GLY A 99 0.88 -7.10 -0.30
CA GLY A 99 0.63 -6.30 -1.50
C GLY A 99 0.00 -4.98 -1.11
N PHE A 100 0.51 -3.89 -1.66
CA PHE A 100 0.07 -2.53 -1.37
C PHE A 100 -0.87 -2.02 -2.45
N TYR A 101 -1.86 -1.23 -2.06
CA TYR A 101 -2.74 -0.55 -3.00
C TYR A 101 -2.11 0.72 -3.55
N GLU A 102 -2.64 1.20 -4.67
CA GLU A 102 -2.17 2.40 -5.32
C GLU A 102 -2.29 3.65 -4.43
N GLU A 103 -3.33 3.73 -3.63
CA GLU A 103 -3.61 4.83 -2.70
C GLU A 103 -2.65 4.87 -1.50
N GLU A 104 -2.01 3.75 -1.21
CA GLU A 104 -1.06 3.60 -0.12
C GLU A 104 0.36 3.99 -0.54
N LEU A 105 0.57 4.30 -1.83
CA LEU A 105 1.89 4.57 -2.39
C LEU A 105 2.00 6.00 -2.94
N SER A 106 3.18 6.59 -2.77
CA SER A 106 3.52 7.90 -3.32
C SER A 106 4.88 7.84 -4.01
N LYS A 107 4.91 8.14 -5.31
CA LYS A 107 6.14 8.15 -6.12
C LYS A 107 7.05 9.31 -5.74
N LEU A 108 8.34 9.02 -5.56
CA LEU A 108 9.34 10.06 -5.34
C LEU A 108 9.69 10.78 -6.65
N LYS A 109 9.76 12.11 -6.60
CA LYS A 109 10.26 12.93 -7.71
C LYS A 109 11.79 13.06 -7.72
N TYR A 110 12.43 12.92 -6.56
CA TYR A 110 13.87 13.13 -6.38
C TYR A 110 14.45 12.00 -5.54
N LEU A 111 15.56 11.40 -5.99
CA LEU A 111 16.27 10.32 -5.27
C LEU A 111 16.91 10.82 -3.95
N ASN A 112 17.27 12.10 -3.87
CA ASN A 112 18.21 12.60 -2.86
C ASN A 112 17.54 13.08 -1.55
N GLY A 113 16.25 12.78 -1.35
CA GLY A 113 15.42 13.33 -0.27
C GLY A 113 15.50 12.58 1.06
N TYR A 114 16.70 12.19 1.51
CA TYR A 114 16.88 11.62 2.84
C TYR A 114 16.71 12.72 3.89
N LEU A 115 15.84 12.50 4.87
CA LEU A 115 15.63 13.45 5.96
C LEU A 115 16.72 13.27 7.01
N VAL A 116 17.40 14.35 7.39
CA VAL A 116 18.35 14.31 8.50
C VAL A 116 17.58 14.16 9.81
N GLY A 117 17.85 13.10 10.56
CA GLY A 117 17.23 12.85 11.86
C GLY A 117 17.99 13.51 13.00
N LYS A 118 19.31 13.31 13.05
CA LYS A 118 20.19 13.93 14.06
C LYS A 118 21.57 14.19 13.49
N VAL A 119 22.13 15.37 13.76
CA VAL A 119 23.56 15.63 13.56
C VAL A 119 24.32 15.06 14.76
N LEU A 120 25.24 14.14 14.49
CA LEU A 120 26.05 13.46 15.51
C LEU A 120 27.33 14.25 15.81
N CYS A 121 28.02 14.74 14.77
CA CYS A 121 29.26 15.50 14.89
C CYS A 121 29.38 16.54 13.77
N LYS A 122 30.12 17.63 14.02
CA LYS A 122 30.59 18.58 12.99
C LYS A 122 32.11 18.52 12.91
N ARG A 123 32.67 18.44 11.70
CA ARG A 123 34.11 18.51 11.42
C ARG A 123 34.33 19.46 10.25
N GLY A 124 34.86 20.65 10.53
CA GLY A 124 34.99 21.71 9.51
C GLY A 124 33.63 22.02 8.87
N ASN A 125 33.56 21.90 7.53
CA ASN A 125 32.34 22.13 6.74
C ASN A 125 31.54 20.84 6.48
N GLN A 126 31.80 19.77 7.25
CA GLN A 126 31.09 18.50 7.11
C GLN A 126 30.33 18.15 8.39
N PHE A 127 29.17 17.50 8.22
CA PHE A 127 28.32 17.00 9.28
C PHE A 127 28.18 15.49 9.20
N TYR A 128 28.43 14.80 10.30
CA TYR A 128 28.11 13.38 10.41
C TYR A 128 26.66 13.26 10.86
N VAL A 129 25.80 12.75 9.99
CA VAL A 129 24.35 12.71 10.19
C VAL A 129 23.84 11.30 10.38
N LYS A 130 22.90 11.16 11.30
CA LYS A 130 22.00 10.02 11.39
C LYS A 130 20.74 10.35 10.60
N TRP A 131 20.48 9.60 9.54
CA TRP A 131 19.28 9.74 8.72
C TRP A 131 18.03 9.30 9.48
N LEU A 132 16.95 10.05 9.30
CA LEU A 132 15.67 9.81 9.95
C LEU A 132 15.03 8.54 9.37
N GLY A 133 14.78 7.55 10.21
CA GLY A 133 14.19 6.28 9.80
C GLY A 133 15.17 5.25 9.27
N PHE A 134 16.48 5.49 9.36
CA PHE A 134 17.51 4.51 9.03
C PHE A 134 18.26 4.08 10.30
N ASP A 135 18.82 2.87 10.27
CA ASP A 135 19.68 2.37 11.32
C ASP A 135 21.06 3.07 11.27
N THR A 136 21.90 2.80 12.27
CA THR A 136 23.20 3.47 12.41
C THR A 136 24.20 3.10 11.31
N SER A 137 23.98 2.01 10.56
CA SER A 137 24.86 1.62 9.45
C SER A 137 24.81 2.61 8.28
N HIS A 138 23.70 3.33 8.12
CA HIS A 138 23.53 4.32 7.05
C HIS A 138 24.08 5.70 7.40
N ASN A 139 24.62 5.91 8.59
CA ASN A 139 25.17 7.21 9.00
C ASN A 139 26.31 7.63 8.06
N SER A 140 26.28 8.86 7.58
CA SER A 140 27.25 9.37 6.60
C SER A 140 27.66 10.81 6.88
N TRP A 141 28.81 11.20 6.33
CA TRP A 141 29.25 12.59 6.30
C TRP A 141 28.62 13.30 5.11
N ILE A 142 28.01 14.46 5.35
CA ILE A 142 27.49 15.36 4.31
C ILE A 142 28.17 16.72 4.40
N ASN A 143 28.26 17.44 3.28
CA ASN A 143 28.79 18.80 3.29
C ASN A 143 27.71 19.81 3.72
N GLU A 144 28.14 20.95 4.25
CA GLU A 144 27.25 22.06 4.63
C GLU A 144 26.41 22.61 3.46
N THR A 145 26.86 22.43 2.22
CA THR A 145 26.12 22.79 1.00
C THR A 145 24.99 21.82 0.64
N ASP A 146 25.07 20.58 1.15
CA ASP A 146 24.11 19.51 0.89
C ASP A 146 23.05 19.40 2.00
N MET A 147 23.11 20.29 2.99
CA MET A 147 22.17 20.41 4.10
C MET A 147 20.99 21.32 3.74
#